data_AF-A0A5J6WH05-F1
#
_entry.id   AF-A0A5J6WH05-F1
#
_cell.length_a   1.000
_cell.length_b   1.000
_cell.length_c   1.000
_cell.angle_alpha   90.00
_cell.angle_beta   90.00
_cell.angle_gamma   90.00
#
_symmetry.space_group_name_H-M   'P 1'
#
loop_
_entity.id
_entity.type
_entity.pdbx_description
1 polymer ?
#
loop_
_entity_poly.entity_id
_entity_poly.type
_entity_poly.pdbx_seq_one_letter_code
_entity_poly.pdbx_strand_id
1 'polypeptide(L)'
;MTDPVVVHSYQLPIFPDGANVITSYQQNQSQTEDMWFWSELENSTYQKNENLIVQIISGNPIKQPPAFFAFQIPTDQAQNKYNALGPYQLWTKTFSNGDSCTYTRQYSRKDNEWLSIFIHYCTPDNSAGNSTDNSAWLNNLKPSFYFKRL
;
A
#
# COMPACT_ATOMS: atom_id res chain seq x y z
N MET A 1 -0.81 -10.39 18.87
CA MET A 1 0.06 -9.85 17.81
C MET A 1 1.43 -10.47 18.02
N THR A 2 1.96 -11.19 17.03
CA THR A 2 3.33 -11.71 17.08
C THR A 2 4.31 -10.59 16.75
N ASP A 3 5.61 -10.78 17.01
CA ASP A 3 6.61 -9.84 16.51
C ASP A 3 6.65 -9.86 14.97
N PRO A 4 6.93 -8.72 14.32
CA PRO A 4 7.13 -8.66 12.87
C PRO A 4 8.37 -9.46 12.46
N VAL A 5 8.24 -10.23 11.38
CA VAL A 5 9.34 -10.99 10.80
C VAL A 5 9.69 -10.37 9.46
N VAL A 6 10.98 -10.08 9.22
CA VAL A 6 11.47 -9.60 7.93
C VAL A 6 11.24 -10.67 6.86
N VAL A 7 10.67 -10.29 5.73
CA VAL A 7 10.38 -11.18 4.60
C VAL A 7 10.90 -10.59 3.30
N HIS A 8 11.17 -11.47 2.34
CA HIS A 8 11.53 -11.07 0.99
C HIS A 8 10.30 -10.67 0.18
N SER A 9 10.49 -9.86 -0.86
CA SER A 9 9.39 -9.33 -1.68
C SER A 9 8.55 -10.40 -2.38
N TYR A 10 9.10 -11.59 -2.65
CA TYR A 10 8.32 -12.71 -3.23
C TYR A 10 7.33 -13.35 -2.24
N GLN A 11 7.47 -13.06 -0.94
CA GLN A 11 6.58 -13.53 0.12
C GLN A 11 5.41 -12.57 0.36
N LEU A 12 5.47 -11.34 -0.17
CA LEU A 12 4.36 -10.39 -0.14
C LEU A 12 3.21 -10.89 -1.01
N PRO A 13 1.93 -10.69 -0.65
CA PRO A 13 0.81 -10.99 -1.55
C PRO A 13 0.95 -10.26 -2.88
N ILE A 14 1.22 -8.96 -2.85
CA ILE A 14 1.43 -8.12 -4.02
C ILE A 14 2.86 -7.58 -4.02
N PHE A 15 3.49 -7.69 -5.18
CA PHE A 15 4.81 -7.15 -5.44
C PHE A 15 4.69 -5.72 -6.01
N PRO A 16 5.32 -4.72 -5.37
CA PRO A 16 5.33 -3.35 -5.85
C PRO A 16 6.45 -3.12 -6.88
N ASP A 17 6.26 -3.60 -8.10
CA ASP A 17 7.26 -3.48 -9.16
C ASP A 17 7.51 -2.03 -9.55
N GLY A 18 8.78 -1.62 -9.52
CA GLY A 18 9.20 -0.23 -9.78
C GLY A 18 9.19 0.70 -8.56
N ALA A 19 8.85 0.21 -7.36
CA ALA A 19 9.01 0.96 -6.11
C ALA A 19 10.35 0.63 -5.42
N ASN A 20 11.00 1.64 -4.83
CA ASN A 20 12.19 1.45 -4.01
C ASN A 20 11.78 0.97 -2.60
N VAL A 21 11.66 -0.35 -2.43
CA VAL A 21 11.38 -1.00 -1.14
C VAL A 21 12.65 -1.09 -0.31
N ILE A 22 12.64 -0.54 0.90
CA ILE A 22 13.74 -0.64 1.88
C ILE A 22 13.71 -2.03 2.52
N THR A 23 12.56 -2.41 3.06
CA THR A 23 12.38 -3.67 3.78
C THR A 23 10.90 -4.07 3.77
N SER A 24 10.62 -5.32 4.09
CA SER A 24 9.27 -5.87 4.14
C SER A 24 9.12 -6.79 5.33
N TYR A 25 7.92 -6.81 5.90
CA TYR A 25 7.61 -7.58 7.09
C TYR A 25 6.31 -8.35 6.93
N GLN A 26 6.22 -9.44 7.69
CA GLN A 26 5.01 -10.22 7.89
C GLN A 26 4.72 -10.31 9.39
N GLN A 27 3.44 -10.25 9.75
CA GLN A 27 2.99 -10.40 11.13
C GLN A 27 1.61 -11.04 11.19
N ASN A 28 1.42 -11.94 12.16
CA ASN A 28 0.14 -12.60 12.39
C ASN A 28 -0.60 -11.92 13.54
N GLN A 29 -1.89 -11.65 13.33
CA GLN A 29 -2.78 -11.16 14.38
C GLN A 29 -3.54 -12.28 15.04
N SER A 30 -3.03 -12.73 16.19
CA SER A 30 -3.60 -13.83 16.96
C SER A 30 -5.06 -13.65 17.39
N GLN A 31 -5.58 -12.41 17.45
CA GLN A 31 -6.96 -12.13 17.90
C GLN A 31 -7.97 -12.11 16.76
N THR A 32 -7.56 -11.70 15.56
CA THR A 32 -8.44 -11.54 14.40
C THR A 32 -8.18 -12.58 13.31
N GLU A 33 -7.15 -13.42 13.50
CA GLU A 33 -6.62 -14.35 12.48
C GLU A 33 -6.15 -13.64 11.20
N ASP A 34 -6.02 -12.31 11.22
CA ASP A 34 -5.53 -11.55 10.07
C ASP A 34 -4.02 -11.78 9.88
N MET A 35 -3.60 -11.74 8.63
CA MET A 35 -2.18 -11.72 8.28
C MET A 35 -1.83 -10.37 7.65
N TRP A 36 -0.86 -9.69 8.26
CA TRP A 36 -0.43 -8.37 7.85
C TRP A 36 0.92 -8.47 7.17
N PHE A 37 1.05 -7.78 6.05
CA PHE A 37 2.30 -7.55 5.36
C PHE A 37 2.47 -6.05 5.19
N TRP A 38 3.69 -5.54 5.38
CA TRP A 38 3.98 -4.17 5.00
C TRP A 38 5.38 -4.02 4.46
N SER A 39 5.53 -3.01 3.61
CA SER A 39 6.80 -2.66 2.99
C SER A 39 7.07 -1.20 3.25
N GLU A 40 8.22 -0.91 3.85
CA GLU A 40 8.77 0.43 3.96
C GLU A 40 9.37 0.80 2.61
N LEU A 41 9.00 1.98 2.11
CA LEU A 41 9.50 2.54 0.88
C LEU A 41 10.41 3.71 1.19
N GLU A 42 11.33 3.99 0.27
CA GLU A 42 12.15 5.19 0.34
C GLU A 42 11.28 6.46 0.43
N ASN A 43 11.60 7.34 1.38
CA ASN A 43 10.94 8.62 1.58
C ASN A 43 11.95 9.76 1.44
N SER A 44 11.86 10.47 0.31
CA SER A 44 12.69 11.63 0.00
C SER A 44 12.06 12.96 0.40
N THR A 45 10.85 12.95 0.97
CA THR A 45 10.08 14.19 1.26
C THR A 45 10.13 14.67 2.70
N TYR A 46 10.75 13.92 3.61
CA TYR A 46 10.73 14.20 5.07
C TYR A 46 9.30 14.45 5.65
N GLN A 47 8.25 14.13 4.89
CA GLN A 47 6.87 14.30 5.33
C GLN A 47 6.57 13.36 6.50
N LYS A 48 5.63 13.78 7.35
CA LYS A 48 5.18 12.95 8.47
C LYS A 48 4.53 11.67 7.92
N ASN A 49 4.93 10.55 8.50
CA ASN A 49 4.56 9.17 8.15
C ASN A 49 5.43 8.57 7.05
N GLU A 50 5.73 7.29 7.21
CA GLU A 50 6.60 6.55 6.32
C GLU A 50 5.87 6.24 5.02
N ASN A 51 6.60 6.30 3.91
CA ASN A 51 6.09 5.78 2.65
C ASN A 51 5.92 4.26 2.84
N LEU A 52 4.69 3.79 2.79
CA LEU A 52 4.32 2.44 3.24
C LEU A 52 3.34 1.80 2.27
N ILE A 53 3.50 0.50 2.10
CA ILE A 53 2.49 -0.39 1.54
C ILE A 53 2.04 -1.31 2.66
N VAL A 54 0.74 -1.41 2.89
CA VAL A 54 0.14 -2.32 3.88
C VAL A 54 -0.83 -3.24 3.16
N GLN A 55 -0.68 -4.54 3.36
CA GLN A 55 -1.49 -5.59 2.74
C GLN A 55 -2.02 -6.50 3.84
N ILE A 56 -3.34 -6.64 3.93
CA ILE A 56 -4.01 -7.40 4.99
C ILE A 56 -4.86 -8.48 4.36
N ILE A 57 -4.59 -9.71 4.76
CA ILE A 57 -5.42 -10.87 4.46
C ILE A 57 -6.35 -11.09 5.64
N SER A 58 -7.64 -11.12 5.37
CA SER A 58 -8.69 -11.20 6.39
C SER A 58 -9.97 -11.81 5.82
N GLY A 59 -10.87 -12.28 6.69
CA GLY A 59 -12.18 -12.81 6.26
C GLY A 59 -13.14 -11.77 5.68
N ASN A 60 -12.85 -10.47 5.87
CA ASN A 60 -13.67 -9.35 5.39
C ASN A 60 -12.77 -8.21 4.87
N PRO A 61 -13.25 -7.36 3.93
CA PRO A 61 -12.46 -6.23 3.44
C PRO A 61 -12.27 -5.17 4.53
N ILE A 62 -11.03 -4.73 4.71
CA ILE A 62 -10.62 -3.77 5.73
C ILE A 62 -10.69 -2.36 5.13
N LYS A 63 -11.40 -1.43 5.78
CA LYS A 63 -11.63 -0.08 5.20
C LYS A 63 -10.49 0.91 5.43
N GLN A 64 -9.76 0.72 6.51
CA GLN A 64 -8.68 1.58 7.00
C GLN A 64 -7.52 0.69 7.46
N PRO A 65 -6.26 1.04 7.17
CA PRO A 65 -5.14 0.33 7.75
C PRO A 65 -5.21 0.43 9.29
N PRO A 66 -4.69 -0.57 10.02
CA PRO A 66 -4.54 -0.50 11.46
C PRO A 66 -3.82 0.78 11.90
N ALA A 67 -4.27 1.38 13.00
CA ALA A 67 -3.71 2.63 13.53
C ALA A 67 -2.20 2.56 13.81
N PHE A 68 -1.67 1.35 14.01
CA PHE A 68 -0.25 1.05 14.10
C PHE A 68 0.59 1.64 12.95
N PHE A 69 0.07 1.69 11.72
CA PHE A 69 0.80 2.19 10.55
C PHE A 69 0.77 3.72 10.38
N ALA A 70 0.19 4.45 11.33
CA ALA A 70 0.21 5.91 11.40
C ALA A 70 -0.31 6.68 10.16
N PHE A 71 -1.08 6.06 9.26
CA PHE A 71 -1.81 6.77 8.20
C PHE A 71 -3.27 6.32 8.12
N GLN A 72 -4.10 7.15 7.48
CA GLN A 72 -5.51 6.90 7.26
C GLN A 72 -5.86 7.17 5.80
N ILE A 73 -6.76 6.35 5.26
CA ILE A 73 -7.34 6.58 3.95
C ILE A 73 -8.33 7.75 4.07
N PRO A 74 -8.19 8.79 3.23
CA PRO A 74 -9.11 9.92 3.21
C PRO A 74 -10.57 9.50 2.95
N THR A 75 -11.51 10.31 3.44
CA THR A 75 -12.96 10.05 3.32
C THR A 75 -13.64 10.89 2.24
N ASP A 76 -12.91 11.83 1.64
CA ASP A 76 -13.34 12.63 0.50
C ASP A 76 -13.40 11.79 -0.78
N GLN A 77 -13.87 12.42 -1.86
CA GLN A 77 -14.09 11.74 -3.12
C GLN A 77 -12.76 11.28 -3.74
N ALA A 78 -12.62 9.95 -3.88
CA ALA A 78 -11.47 9.35 -4.53
C ALA A 78 -11.56 9.45 -6.06
N GLN A 79 -10.40 9.43 -6.72
CA GLN A 79 -10.30 9.05 -8.12
C GLN A 79 -10.36 7.53 -8.24
N ASN A 80 -11.17 7.00 -9.16
CA ASN A 80 -11.18 5.58 -9.47
C ASN A 80 -10.19 5.30 -10.61
N LYS A 81 -9.34 4.30 -10.41
CA LYS A 81 -8.30 3.85 -11.33
C LYS A 81 -8.33 2.32 -11.45
N TYR A 82 -7.51 1.76 -12.32
CA TYR A 82 -7.44 0.32 -12.55
C TYR A 82 -5.99 -0.12 -12.77
N ASN A 83 -5.61 -1.27 -12.22
CA ASN A 83 -4.34 -1.94 -12.46
C ASN A 83 -4.56 -3.45 -12.67
N ALA A 84 -3.50 -4.23 -12.81
CA ALA A 84 -3.60 -5.67 -13.05
C ALA A 84 -4.34 -6.47 -11.96
N LEU A 85 -4.50 -5.91 -10.76
CA LEU A 85 -5.24 -6.52 -9.64
C LEU A 85 -6.72 -6.15 -9.63
N GLY A 86 -7.12 -5.10 -10.36
CA GLY A 86 -8.49 -4.64 -10.42
C GLY A 86 -8.65 -3.13 -10.20
N PRO A 87 -9.87 -2.67 -9.90
CA PRO A 87 -10.12 -1.26 -9.60
C PRO A 87 -9.51 -0.87 -8.25
N TYR A 88 -9.01 0.36 -8.15
CA TYR A 88 -8.54 0.94 -6.90
C TYR A 88 -8.94 2.41 -6.78
N GLN A 89 -8.97 2.89 -5.55
CA GLN A 89 -9.25 4.27 -5.21
C GLN A 89 -7.94 5.00 -4.91
N LEU A 90 -7.85 6.23 -5.42
CA LEU A 90 -6.67 7.08 -5.36
C LEU A 90 -7.05 8.45 -4.82
N TRP A 91 -6.33 8.92 -3.80
CA TRP A 91 -6.38 10.30 -3.32
C TRP A 91 -4.99 10.90 -3.44
N THR A 92 -4.94 12.18 -3.79
CA THR A 92 -3.68 12.92 -3.89
C THR A 92 -3.84 14.24 -3.16
N LYS A 93 -2.91 14.52 -2.25
CA LYS A 93 -2.85 15.76 -1.49
C LYS A 93 -1.53 16.45 -1.76
N THR A 94 -1.60 17.65 -2.33
CA THR A 94 -0.44 18.52 -2.52
C THR A 94 -0.34 19.51 -1.36
N PHE A 95 0.87 19.64 -0.82
CA PHE A 95 1.18 20.53 0.30
C PHE A 95 1.73 21.86 -0.21
N SER A 96 1.77 22.87 0.65
CA SER A 96 2.22 24.21 0.29
C SER A 96 3.71 24.30 -0.06
N ASN A 97 4.51 23.32 0.38
CA ASN A 97 5.92 23.18 -0.02
C ASN A 97 6.08 22.45 -1.35
N GLY A 98 4.97 22.11 -2.02
CA GLY A 98 4.94 21.46 -3.32
C GLY A 98 4.98 19.92 -3.26
N ASP A 99 5.30 19.33 -2.12
CA ASP A 99 5.26 17.87 -1.98
C ASP A 99 3.86 17.34 -2.22
N SER A 100 3.77 16.13 -2.79
CA SER A 100 2.51 15.46 -3.03
C SER A 100 2.50 14.11 -2.34
N CYS A 101 1.46 13.85 -1.56
CA CYS A 101 1.22 12.54 -0.96
C CYS A 101 0.02 11.86 -1.62
N THR A 102 0.24 10.61 -2.00
CA THR A 102 -0.74 9.73 -2.58
C THR A 102 -1.21 8.72 -1.54
N TYR A 103 -2.51 8.50 -1.49
CA TYR A 103 -3.16 7.45 -0.72
C TYR A 103 -3.88 6.53 -1.68
N THR A 104 -3.76 5.22 -1.50
CA THR A 104 -4.54 4.25 -2.28
C THR A 104 -5.26 3.26 -1.38
N ARG A 105 -6.39 2.78 -1.90
CA ARG A 105 -7.12 1.65 -1.34
C ARG A 105 -7.55 0.72 -2.47
N GLN A 106 -7.19 -0.54 -2.34
CA GLN A 106 -7.57 -1.57 -3.28
C GLN A 106 -8.03 -2.83 -2.53
N TYR A 107 -9.00 -3.51 -3.12
CA TYR A 107 -9.46 -4.80 -2.62
C TYR A 107 -9.28 -5.84 -3.72
N SER A 108 -8.86 -7.01 -3.30
CA SER A 108 -8.97 -8.22 -4.11
C SER A 108 -9.58 -9.32 -3.25
N ARG A 109 -10.27 -10.24 -3.89
CA ARG A 109 -10.86 -11.41 -3.25
C ARG A 109 -10.45 -12.66 -4.01
N LYS A 110 -10.08 -13.69 -3.26
CA LYS A 110 -9.95 -15.05 -3.78
C LYS A 110 -10.51 -16.00 -2.72
N ASP A 111 -11.23 -17.02 -3.19
CA ASP A 111 -11.99 -17.95 -2.36
C ASP A 111 -12.86 -17.22 -1.31
N ASN A 112 -12.53 -17.37 -0.02
CA ASN A 112 -13.22 -16.74 1.11
C ASN A 112 -12.38 -15.70 1.86
N GLU A 113 -11.24 -15.31 1.31
CA GLU A 113 -10.35 -14.32 1.90
C GLU A 113 -10.33 -13.03 1.09
N TRP A 114 -10.19 -11.91 1.81
CA TRP A 114 -10.01 -10.59 1.24
C TRP A 114 -8.58 -10.14 1.44
N LEU A 115 -8.01 -9.63 0.36
CA LEU A 115 -6.78 -8.85 0.40
C LEU A 115 -7.15 -7.36 0.34
N SER A 116 -6.85 -6.65 1.42
CA SER A 116 -6.97 -5.19 1.50
C SER A 116 -5.59 -4.57 1.36
N ILE A 117 -5.41 -3.69 0.37
CA ILE A 117 -4.13 -3.04 0.06
C ILE A 117 -4.28 -1.55 0.29
N PHE A 118 -3.38 -0.98 1.08
CA PHE A 118 -3.28 0.44 1.36
C PHE A 118 -1.89 0.93 1.03
N ILE A 119 -1.79 2.09 0.40
CA ILE A 119 -0.50 2.70 0.09
C ILE A 119 -0.53 4.15 0.55
N HIS A 120 0.53 4.57 1.23
CA HIS A 120 0.84 5.97 1.48
C HIS A 120 2.21 6.27 0.86
N TYR A 121 2.26 7.23 -0.05
CA TYR A 121 3.49 7.53 -0.77
C TYR A 121 3.60 9.03 -1.07
N CYS A 122 4.63 9.67 -0.51
CA CYS A 122 4.93 11.08 -0.66
C CYS A 122 6.17 11.30 -1.55
N THR A 123 6.07 12.26 -2.46
CA THR A 123 7.12 12.63 -3.43
C THR A 123 7.34 14.15 -3.49
N PRO A 124 8.58 14.62 -3.68
CA PRO A 124 8.87 16.06 -3.69
C PRO A 124 8.40 16.75 -4.97
N ASP A 125 8.21 18.07 -4.93
CA ASP A 125 7.67 18.93 -6.02
C ASP A 125 8.52 19.00 -7.31
N ASN A 126 9.53 18.16 -7.48
CA ASN A 126 10.45 18.27 -8.64
C ASN A 126 9.85 17.73 -9.95
N SER A 127 8.54 17.55 -10.04
CA SER A 127 7.85 17.01 -11.20
C SER A 127 6.60 17.82 -11.60
N ALA A 128 6.68 19.15 -11.55
CA ALA A 128 5.71 20.05 -12.19
C ALA A 128 5.59 19.88 -13.73
N GLY A 129 6.31 18.91 -14.32
CA GLY A 129 6.12 18.44 -15.70
C GLY A 129 5.78 16.96 -15.86
N ASN A 130 5.90 16.11 -14.83
CA ASN A 130 5.79 14.63 -14.91
C ASN A 130 5.33 14.00 -13.57
N SER A 131 4.35 14.60 -12.88
CA SER A 131 3.73 14.01 -11.67
C SER A 131 3.11 12.61 -11.89
N THR A 132 3.05 12.17 -13.15
CA THR A 132 2.71 10.81 -13.56
C THR A 132 3.80 9.76 -13.34
N ASP A 133 5.10 10.11 -13.26
CA ASP A 133 6.18 9.10 -13.24
C ASP A 133 6.40 8.47 -11.84
N ASN A 134 6.48 9.26 -10.78
CA ASN A 134 6.87 8.73 -9.46
C ASN A 134 5.80 7.84 -8.80
N SER A 135 4.54 7.96 -9.24
CA SER A 135 3.43 7.10 -8.80
C SER A 135 2.97 6.13 -9.89
N ALA A 136 3.66 6.07 -11.04
CA ALA A 136 3.31 5.16 -12.13
C ALA A 136 3.35 3.69 -11.70
N TRP A 137 4.25 3.36 -10.78
CA TRP A 137 4.42 2.01 -10.24
C TRP A 137 3.16 1.47 -9.54
N LEU A 138 2.24 2.34 -9.09
CA LEU A 138 0.93 1.94 -8.55
C LEU A 138 0.09 1.17 -9.58
N ASN A 139 0.31 1.43 -10.87
CA ASN A 139 -0.33 0.68 -11.97
C ASN A 139 0.37 -0.65 -12.26
N ASN A 140 1.61 -0.82 -11.77
CA ASN A 140 2.46 -1.98 -12.01
C ASN A 140 2.45 -2.98 -10.84
N LEU A 141 1.53 -2.83 -9.88
CA LEU A 141 1.33 -3.82 -8.82
C LEU A 141 1.04 -5.20 -9.43
N LYS A 142 1.86 -6.19 -9.07
CA LYS A 142 1.78 -7.55 -9.61
C LYS A 142 1.42 -8.55 -8.51
N PRO A 143 0.52 -9.51 -8.79
CA PRO A 143 0.26 -10.59 -7.85
C PRO A 143 1.49 -11.50 -7.73
N SER A 144 1.79 -11.97 -6.52
CA SER A 144 2.88 -12.92 -6.27
C SER A 144 2.38 -14.37 -6.19
N PHE A 145 3.30 -15.30 -5.90
CA PHE A 145 2.94 -16.67 -5.53
C PHE A 145 2.11 -16.75 -4.25
N TYR A 146 2.31 -15.82 -3.30
CA TYR A 146 1.53 -15.80 -2.07
C TYR A 146 0.08 -15.40 -2.33
N PHE A 147 -0.17 -14.47 -3.26
CA PHE A 147 -1.52 -14.15 -3.72
C PHE A 147 -2.25 -15.35 -4.34
N LYS A 148 -1.52 -16.28 -4.97
CA LYS A 148 -2.13 -17.53 -5.46
C LYS A 148 -2.62 -18.44 -4.33
N ARG A 149 -2.13 -18.27 -3.10
CA ARG A 149 -2.58 -19.05 -1.92
C ARG A 149 -3.82 -18.47 -1.22
N LEU A 150 -4.19 -17.20 -1.50
CA LEU A 150 -5.51 -16.66 -1.16
C LEU A 150 -6.63 -17.47 -1.81
#